data_AF-A0A7Y2ATZ0-F1
#
_entry.id   AF-A0A7Y2ATZ0-F1
#
_cell.length_a   1.000
_cell.length_b   1.000
_cell.length_c   1.000
_cell.angle_alpha   90.00
_cell.angle_beta   90.00
_cell.angle_gamma   90.00
#
_symmetry.space_group_name_H-M   'P 1'
#
loop_
_entity.id
_entity.type
_entity.pdbx_description
1 polymer ?
#
loop_
_entity_poly.entity_id
_entity_poly.type
_entity_poly.pdbx_seq_one_letter_code
_entity_poly.pdbx_strand_id
1 'polypeptide(L)'
;DTEYDWPWYGKLVGAYFKSHPEQQEAIINVMTTEHAATKHLDATWTHFDEWYNYKELNPDIQVLLQLDESSYSGGENGNFHPIAWYHEFDGGRSFYTGLGHTEEAYDDANFRAHLVGGINYCLGRDH
;
A
#
# COMPACT_ATOMS: atom_id res chain seq x y z
N ASP A 1 -14.29 -1.75 -9.01
CA ASP A 1 -14.36 -1.67 -7.54
C ASP A 1 -15.81 -1.48 -7.07
N THR A 2 -16.16 -1.99 -5.90
CA THR A 2 -17.49 -1.88 -5.26
C THR A 2 -17.46 -0.85 -4.10
N GLU A 3 -18.61 -0.42 -3.58
CA GLU A 3 -18.74 0.40 -2.34
C GLU A 3 -18.47 1.93 -2.43
N TYR A 4 -18.52 2.57 -3.62
CA TYR A 4 -18.41 4.05 -3.70
C TYR A 4 -19.47 4.82 -2.90
N ASP A 5 -20.62 4.17 -2.62
CA ASP A 5 -21.72 4.73 -1.83
C ASP A 5 -21.62 4.38 -0.34
N TRP A 6 -20.50 3.80 0.13
CA TRP A 6 -20.25 3.52 1.55
C TRP A 6 -19.13 4.42 2.12
N PRO A 7 -19.46 5.66 2.52
CA PRO A 7 -18.48 6.63 3.04
C PRO A 7 -17.64 6.15 4.23
N TRP A 8 -18.14 5.17 5.00
CA TRP A 8 -17.37 4.59 6.10
C TRP A 8 -16.21 3.71 5.58
N TYR A 9 -16.43 2.95 4.50
CA TYR A 9 -15.38 2.13 3.87
C TYR A 9 -14.24 2.99 3.32
N GLY A 10 -14.55 4.08 2.62
CA GLY A 10 -13.52 5.01 2.14
C GLY A 10 -12.73 5.66 3.26
N LYS A 11 -13.37 5.94 4.41
CA LYS A 11 -12.66 6.43 5.60
C LYS A 11 -11.78 5.37 6.25
N LEU A 12 -12.23 4.11 6.28
CA LEU A 12 -11.45 2.97 6.78
C LEU A 12 -10.23 2.68 5.89
N VAL A 13 -10.39 2.66 4.58
CA VAL A 13 -9.31 2.37 3.62
C VAL A 13 -8.38 3.57 3.49
N GLY A 14 -8.89 4.79 3.53
CA GLY A 14 -8.10 6.02 3.41
C GLY A 14 -7.83 6.47 1.97
N ALA A 15 -8.43 5.79 0.98
CA ALA A 15 -8.39 6.15 -0.43
C ALA A 15 -9.52 5.45 -1.19
N TYR A 16 -9.81 5.90 -2.42
CA TYR A 16 -10.63 5.14 -3.36
C TYR A 16 -9.85 4.77 -4.62
N PHE A 17 -10.14 3.60 -5.17
CA PHE A 17 -9.66 3.19 -6.48
C PHE A 17 -10.12 4.16 -7.58
N LYS A 18 -9.20 4.50 -8.49
CA LYS A 18 -9.43 5.35 -9.66
C LYS A 18 -9.27 4.57 -10.97
N SER A 19 -8.10 3.96 -11.19
CA SER A 19 -7.73 3.23 -12.40
C SER A 19 -6.50 2.35 -12.14
N HIS A 20 -6.08 1.54 -13.10
CA HIS A 20 -4.78 0.85 -13.08
C HIS A 20 -4.29 0.65 -14.53
N PRO A 21 -2.96 0.63 -14.78
CA PRO A 21 -2.38 0.21 -16.05
C PRO A 21 -2.31 -1.32 -16.15
N GLU A 22 -1.68 -1.83 -17.21
CA GLU A 22 -1.31 -3.25 -17.29
C GLU A 22 -0.29 -3.61 -16.20
N GLN A 23 -0.30 -4.87 -15.77
CA GLN A 23 0.68 -5.43 -14.83
C GLN A 23 2.10 -5.24 -15.37
N GLN A 24 2.99 -4.73 -14.54
CA GLN A 24 4.36 -4.43 -14.94
C GLN A 24 5.28 -4.33 -13.72
N GLU A 25 6.59 -4.36 -13.94
CA GLU A 25 7.55 -4.08 -12.87
C GLU A 25 7.52 -2.58 -12.52
N ALA A 26 7.65 -2.28 -11.23
CA ALA A 26 7.87 -0.92 -10.73
C ALA A 26 8.85 -0.93 -9.56
N ILE A 27 9.49 0.22 -9.34
CA ILE A 27 10.29 0.48 -8.15
C ILE A 27 9.35 1.04 -7.08
N ILE A 28 9.39 0.42 -5.90
CA ILE A 28 8.70 0.86 -4.69
C ILE A 28 9.73 1.50 -3.76
N ASN A 29 9.49 2.73 -3.35
CA ASN A 29 10.26 3.46 -2.35
C ASN A 29 9.72 3.17 -0.95
N VAL A 30 10.60 2.77 -0.03
CA VAL A 30 10.26 2.54 1.37
C VAL A 30 10.36 3.86 2.14
N MET A 31 9.22 4.33 2.66
CA MET A 31 9.13 5.65 3.28
C MET A 31 9.61 5.67 4.73
N THR A 32 9.57 4.52 5.41
CA THR A 32 10.04 4.34 6.78
C THR A 32 10.39 2.88 7.03
N THR A 33 11.43 2.65 7.84
CA THR A 33 11.82 1.31 8.34
C THR A 33 11.43 1.11 9.81
N GLU A 34 10.70 2.05 10.41
CA GLU A 34 10.24 1.95 11.80
C GLU A 34 9.02 1.02 11.95
N HIS A 35 8.22 0.87 10.88
CA HIS A 35 7.01 0.05 10.92
C HIS A 35 7.31 -1.42 10.63
N ALA A 36 6.65 -2.34 11.35
CA ALA A 36 6.89 -3.79 11.23
C ALA A 36 6.68 -4.34 9.81
N ALA A 37 5.81 -3.71 9.01
CA ALA A 37 5.55 -4.09 7.62
C ALA A 37 6.66 -3.68 6.64
N THR A 38 7.60 -2.81 7.03
CA THR A 38 8.63 -2.29 6.12
C THR A 38 10.04 -2.34 6.69
N LYS A 39 10.21 -2.62 7.99
CA LYS A 39 11.53 -2.65 8.65
C LYS A 39 12.55 -3.62 8.08
N HIS A 40 12.10 -4.67 7.37
CA HIS A 40 12.96 -5.68 6.75
C HIS A 40 13.31 -5.36 5.30
N LEU A 41 12.67 -4.35 4.70
CA LEU A 41 12.89 -3.97 3.31
C LEU A 41 14.11 -3.06 3.19
N ASP A 42 14.80 -3.17 2.06
CA ASP A 42 15.77 -2.17 1.63
C ASP A 42 15.07 -0.84 1.29
N ALA A 43 15.84 0.22 1.08
CA ALA A 43 15.28 1.54 0.75
C ALA A 43 14.40 1.54 -0.52
N THR A 44 14.68 0.62 -1.44
CA THR A 44 13.87 0.39 -2.64
C THR A 44 13.61 -1.11 -2.82
N TRP A 45 12.46 -1.43 -3.41
CA TRP A 45 12.04 -2.80 -3.74
C TRP A 45 11.42 -2.82 -5.13
N THR A 46 12.02 -3.57 -6.04
CA THR A 46 11.42 -3.82 -7.37
C THR A 46 10.46 -5.00 -7.27
N HIS A 47 9.24 -4.81 -7.75
CA HIS A 47 8.18 -5.81 -7.69
C HIS A 47 7.36 -5.79 -8.99
N PHE A 48 6.76 -6.92 -9.38
CA PHE A 48 5.85 -7.02 -10.54
C PHE A 48 4.43 -7.24 -10.03
N ASP A 49 3.51 -6.33 -10.37
CA ASP A 49 2.14 -6.36 -9.86
C ASP A 49 1.17 -5.50 -10.71
N GLU A 50 -0.10 -5.43 -10.28
CA GLU A 50 -1.10 -4.48 -10.79
C GLU A 50 -1.11 -3.18 -9.94
N TRP A 51 -0.74 -2.04 -10.55
CA TRP A 51 -0.56 -0.78 -9.81
C TRP A 51 -1.82 0.10 -9.79
N TYR A 52 -2.49 0.18 -8.64
CA TYR A 52 -3.68 1.02 -8.50
C TYR A 52 -3.35 2.49 -8.39
N ASN A 53 -4.05 3.30 -9.18
CA ASN A 53 -4.16 4.73 -9.02
C ASN A 53 -5.28 5.06 -8.03
N TYR A 54 -5.05 6.05 -7.18
CA TYR A 54 -5.96 6.43 -6.10
C TYR A 54 -6.50 7.84 -6.25
N LYS A 55 -7.72 8.07 -5.74
CA LYS A 55 -8.33 9.40 -5.57
C LYS A 55 -8.79 9.60 -4.12
N GLU A 56 -8.93 10.87 -3.74
CA GLU A 56 -9.40 11.28 -2.40
C GLU A 56 -8.57 10.64 -1.26
N LEU A 57 -7.25 10.69 -1.39
CA LEU A 57 -6.32 10.23 -0.36
C LEU A 57 -6.59 10.98 0.95
N ASN A 58 -6.85 10.22 2.02
CA ASN A 58 -7.00 10.77 3.35
C ASN A 58 -5.65 11.36 3.79
N PRO A 59 -5.59 12.67 4.14
CA PRO A 59 -4.34 13.32 4.53
C PRO A 59 -3.71 12.77 5.82
N ASP A 60 -4.49 12.04 6.63
CA ASP A 60 -4.03 11.50 7.91
C ASP A 60 -3.37 10.11 7.78
N ILE A 61 -3.33 9.51 6.58
CA ILE A 61 -2.63 8.24 6.36
C ILE A 61 -1.14 8.38 6.61
N GLN A 62 -0.56 7.35 7.21
CA GLN A 62 0.87 7.19 7.38
C GLN A 62 1.39 6.26 6.29
N VAL A 63 2.07 6.85 5.31
CA VAL A 63 2.54 6.11 4.12
C VAL A 63 3.75 5.26 4.46
N LEU A 64 3.70 3.99 4.05
CA LEU A 64 4.76 3.01 4.24
C LEU A 64 5.56 2.79 2.95
N LEU A 65 4.86 2.70 1.82
CA LEU A 65 5.42 2.41 0.51
C LEU A 65 4.85 3.39 -0.52
N GLN A 66 5.70 3.90 -1.42
CA GLN A 66 5.28 4.70 -2.57
C GLN A 66 5.81 4.12 -3.89
N LEU A 67 5.00 4.16 -4.93
CA LEU A 67 5.46 3.83 -6.29
C LEU A 67 6.30 4.98 -6.86
N ASP A 68 7.42 4.64 -7.49
CA ASP A 68 8.16 5.55 -8.34
C ASP A 68 7.55 5.53 -9.75
N GLU A 69 6.68 6.51 -10.05
CA GLU A 69 6.04 6.63 -11.38
C GLU A 69 7.05 6.86 -12.53
N SER A 70 8.32 7.14 -12.27
CA SER A 70 9.34 7.19 -13.33
C SER A 70 9.85 5.80 -13.76
N SER A 71 9.56 4.77 -12.97
CA SER A 71 10.01 3.39 -13.20
C SER A 71 9.04 2.54 -14.02
N TYR A 72 7.80 3.00 -14.21
CA TYR A 72 6.73 2.28 -14.90
C TYR A 72 5.82 3.26 -15.65
N SER A 73 4.81 2.76 -16.36
CA SER A 73 3.89 3.57 -17.17
C SER A 73 2.44 3.50 -16.69
N GLY A 74 1.71 4.62 -16.80
CA GLY A 74 0.28 4.69 -16.49
C GLY A 74 -0.07 5.03 -15.03
N GLY A 75 0.91 5.49 -14.25
CA GLY A 75 0.66 6.17 -12.97
C GLY A 75 -0.10 7.48 -13.16
N GLU A 76 -1.05 7.76 -12.27
CA GLU A 76 -1.89 8.97 -12.30
C GLU A 76 -1.93 9.71 -10.95
N ASN A 77 -1.04 9.38 -10.02
CA ASN A 77 -0.90 9.99 -8.70
C ASN A 77 0.28 10.99 -8.63
N GLY A 78 1.19 10.96 -9.60
CA GLY A 78 2.33 11.87 -9.73
C GLY A 78 3.41 11.60 -8.69
N ASN A 79 4.02 12.66 -8.16
CA ASN A 79 5.11 12.55 -7.18
C ASN A 79 4.71 11.91 -5.84
N PHE A 80 3.41 11.73 -5.59
CA PHE A 80 2.89 11.13 -4.36
C PHE A 80 1.93 9.99 -4.70
N HIS A 81 2.49 8.80 -4.87
CA HIS A 81 1.75 7.58 -5.18
C HIS A 81 1.90 6.56 -4.05
N PRO A 82 1.14 6.68 -2.95
CA PRO A 82 1.17 5.69 -1.88
C PRO A 82 0.59 4.36 -2.38
N ILE A 83 1.24 3.25 -2.04
CA ILE A 83 0.79 1.89 -2.38
C ILE A 83 0.60 1.00 -1.14
N ALA A 84 1.15 1.40 0.01
CA ALA A 84 0.79 0.85 1.31
C ALA A 84 0.83 1.93 2.39
N TRP A 85 -0.11 1.90 3.32
CA TRP A 85 -0.24 2.88 4.39
C TRP A 85 -1.02 2.32 5.57
N TYR A 86 -1.03 3.06 6.67
CA TYR A 86 -1.84 2.76 7.84
C TYR A 86 -2.41 4.03 8.47
N HIS A 87 -3.45 3.89 9.28
CA HIS A 87 -3.90 4.93 10.21
C HIS A 87 -4.68 4.30 11.36
N GLU A 88 -4.94 5.08 12.40
CA GLU A 88 -5.99 4.76 13.37
C GLU A 88 -7.34 5.26 12.84
N PHE A 89 -8.36 4.42 12.95
CA PHE A 89 -9.71 4.75 12.50
C PHE A 89 -10.75 4.15 13.43
N ASP A 90 -11.65 5.01 13.94
CA ASP A 90 -12.80 4.63 14.78
C ASP A 90 -12.45 3.72 15.98
N GLY A 91 -11.35 4.03 16.66
CA GLY A 91 -10.84 3.27 17.81
C GLY A 91 -10.10 1.97 17.44
N GLY A 92 -9.93 1.69 16.15
CA GLY A 92 -9.14 0.58 15.62
C GLY A 92 -7.93 1.03 14.81
N ARG A 93 -7.25 0.05 14.22
CA ARG A 93 -6.06 0.23 13.39
C ARG A 93 -6.32 -0.33 12.00
N SER A 94 -6.18 0.51 10.98
CA SER A 94 -6.32 0.14 9.58
C SER A 94 -4.95 0.04 8.93
N PHE A 95 -4.74 -1.01 8.15
CA PHE A 95 -3.58 -1.20 7.31
C PHE A 95 -4.08 -1.54 5.91
N TYR A 96 -3.54 -0.84 4.92
CA TYR A 96 -3.83 -1.07 3.51
C TYR A 96 -2.54 -1.37 2.76
N THR A 97 -2.62 -2.35 1.86
CA THR A 97 -1.60 -2.63 0.85
C THR A 97 -2.30 -2.87 -0.48
N GLY A 98 -1.88 -2.15 -1.51
CA GLY A 98 -2.34 -2.35 -2.89
C GLY A 98 -1.49 -3.35 -3.67
N LEU A 99 -0.61 -4.07 -2.98
CA LEU A 99 0.18 -5.17 -3.53
C LEU A 99 -0.56 -6.51 -3.40
N GLY A 100 -0.14 -7.49 -4.19
CA GLY A 100 -0.58 -8.88 -4.12
C GLY A 100 -1.67 -9.26 -5.12
N HIS A 101 -1.72 -8.61 -6.30
CA HIS A 101 -2.60 -9.04 -7.38
C HIS A 101 -2.10 -10.34 -8.01
N THR A 102 -0.79 -10.51 -8.12
CA THR A 102 -0.17 -11.71 -8.72
C THR A 102 -0.04 -12.84 -7.71
N GLU A 103 -0.14 -14.09 -8.18
CA GLU A 103 0.08 -15.26 -7.32
C GLU A 103 1.54 -15.32 -6.86
N GLU A 104 2.46 -14.94 -7.76
CA GLU A 104 3.90 -14.90 -7.55
C GLU A 104 4.30 -13.93 -6.43
N ALA A 105 3.53 -12.88 -6.18
CA ALA A 105 3.78 -11.98 -5.06
C ALA A 105 3.85 -12.75 -3.74
N TYR A 106 3.01 -13.78 -3.55
CA TYR A 106 2.94 -14.56 -2.32
C TYR A 106 4.13 -15.53 -2.13
N ASP A 107 4.92 -15.78 -3.17
CA ASP A 107 6.19 -16.50 -3.03
C ASP A 107 7.32 -15.60 -2.51
N ASP A 108 7.24 -14.28 -2.77
CA ASP A 108 8.21 -13.28 -2.31
C ASP A 108 8.24 -13.20 -0.76
N ALA A 109 9.43 -13.40 -0.19
CA ALA A 109 9.63 -13.31 1.25
C ALA A 109 9.42 -11.89 1.79
N ASN A 110 9.76 -10.85 1.01
CA ASN A 110 9.56 -9.46 1.36
C ASN A 110 8.06 -9.13 1.43
N PHE A 111 7.27 -9.58 0.46
CA PHE A 111 5.82 -9.38 0.46
C PHE A 111 5.14 -10.12 1.62
N ARG A 112 5.50 -11.39 1.86
CA ARG A 112 4.96 -12.14 3.01
C ARG A 112 5.29 -11.49 4.34
N ALA A 113 6.52 -11.01 4.53
CA ALA A 113 6.91 -10.29 5.73
C ALA A 113 6.18 -8.94 5.86
N HIS A 114 5.92 -8.24 4.75
CA HIS A 114 5.09 -7.03 4.71
C HIS A 114 3.66 -7.31 5.21
N LEU A 115 3.01 -8.37 4.70
CA LEU A 115 1.67 -8.79 5.14
C LEU A 115 1.65 -9.13 6.63
N VAL A 116 2.61 -9.92 7.12
CA VAL A 116 2.70 -10.28 8.54
C VAL A 116 2.87 -9.03 9.42
N GLY A 117 3.69 -8.08 8.99
CA GLY A 117 3.87 -6.81 9.69
C GLY A 117 2.59 -5.98 9.76
N GLY A 118 1.84 -5.88 8.65
CA GLY A 118 0.54 -5.19 8.61
C GLY A 118 -0.51 -5.85 9.51
N ILE A 119 -0.61 -7.18 9.47
CA ILE A 119 -1.51 -7.95 10.35
C ILE A 119 -1.16 -7.73 11.82
N ASN A 120 0.12 -7.79 12.17
CA ASN A 120 0.57 -7.56 13.55
C ASN A 120 0.25 -6.14 14.03
N TYR A 121 0.38 -5.12 13.17
CA TYR A 121 -0.02 -3.76 13.49
C TYR A 121 -1.51 -3.68 13.84
N CYS A 122 -2.39 -4.25 13.00
CA CYS A 122 -3.83 -4.28 13.26
C CYS A 122 -4.19 -5.04 14.55
N LEU A 123 -3.40 -6.05 14.93
CA LEU A 123 -3.58 -6.82 16.16
C LEU A 123 -2.95 -6.17 17.41
N GLY A 124 -2.26 -5.04 17.29
CA GLY A 124 -1.56 -4.40 18.42
C GLY A 124 -0.33 -5.17 18.91
N ARG A 125 0.33 -5.91 18.02
CA ARG A 125 1.52 -6.75 18.29
C ARG A 125 2.83 -6.14 17.79
N ASP A 126 2.80 -4.85 17.51
CA ASP A 126 3.95 -3.99 17.24
C ASP A 126 4.69 -3.69 18.56
N HIS A 127 5.48 -4.66 19.02
CA HIS A 127 6.36 -4.55 20.19
C HIS A 127 7.83 -4.60 19.77
#